data_AF-A0A662ZHQ8-F1
#
_entry.id   AF-A0A662ZHQ8-F1
#
_cell.length_a   1.000
_cell.length_b   1.000
_cell.length_c   1.000
_cell.angle_alpha   90.00
_cell.angle_beta   90.00
_cell.angle_gamma   90.00
#
_symmetry.space_group_name_H-M   'P 1'
#
loop_
_entity.id
_entity.type
_entity.pdbx_description
1 polymer ?
#
loop_
_entity_poly.entity_id
_entity_poly.type
_entity_poly.pdbx_seq_one_letter_code
_entity_poly.pdbx_strand_id
1 'polypeptide(L)' 'MAFENLSKMDPYILLSMVNMKLRDFDDHDLDSFCATYEINREELEKKLKDAGFEYDPETNQFKYNSL' A
#
# COMPACT_ATOMS: atom_id res chain seq x y z
N MET A 1 -13.02 -9.32 2.69
CA MET A 1 -12.05 -9.77 1.67
C MET A 1 -10.71 -9.07 1.89
N ALA A 2 -9.61 -9.83 2.03
CA ALA A 2 -8.19 -9.44 2.19
C ALA A 2 -7.79 -8.22 3.08
N PHE A 3 -8.37 -7.04 2.90
CA PHE A 3 -7.98 -5.78 3.54
C PHE A 3 -8.98 -5.24 4.57
N GLU A 4 -10.06 -5.97 4.88
CA GLU A 4 -11.07 -5.60 5.90
C GLU A 4 -10.52 -5.30 7.31
N ASN A 5 -9.27 -5.65 7.60
CA ASN A 5 -8.59 -5.32 8.85
C ASN A 5 -7.20 -4.72 8.62
N LEU A 6 -7.05 -3.87 7.60
CA LEU A 6 -5.78 -3.22 7.26
C LEU A 6 -5.14 -2.56 8.50
N SER A 7 -5.92 -1.88 9.34
CA SER A 7 -5.49 -1.28 10.60
C SER A 7 -4.84 -2.23 11.61
N LYS A 8 -5.11 -3.55 11.55
CA LYS A 8 -4.54 -4.57 12.46
C LYS A 8 -3.37 -5.36 11.88
N MET A 9 -3.11 -5.26 10.58
CA MET A 9 -2.00 -5.99 9.94
C MET A 9 -0.65 -5.47 10.42
N ASP A 10 0.36 -6.34 10.45
CA ASP A 10 1.75 -5.89 10.61
C ASP A 10 2.13 -5.00 9.41
N PRO A 11 2.72 -3.82 9.62
CA PRO A 11 2.99 -2.87 8.53
C PRO A 11 4.01 -3.41 7.51
N TYR A 12 4.96 -4.25 7.90
CA TYR A 12 5.93 -4.85 6.97
C TYR A 12 5.29 -5.94 6.12
N ILE A 13 4.35 -6.70 6.69
CA ILE A 13 3.56 -7.68 5.93
C ILE A 13 2.63 -6.95 4.95
N LEU A 14 1.97 -5.89 5.40
CA LEU A 14 1.12 -5.05 4.55
C LEU A 14 1.92 -4.46 3.38
N LEU A 15 3.10 -3.91 3.66
CA LEU A 15 4.03 -3.38 2.65
C LEU A 15 4.34 -4.42 1.56
N SER A 16 4.76 -5.62 1.98
CA SER A 16 5.12 -6.70 1.05
C SER A 16 3.94 -7.09 0.16
N MET A 17 2.76 -7.23 0.76
CA MET A 17 1.54 -7.60 0.05
C MET A 17 1.13 -6.53 -0.96
N VAL A 18 1.12 -5.25 -0.56
CA VAL A 18 0.72 -4.13 -1.43
C VAL A 18 1.71 -3.97 -2.59
N ASN A 19 3.02 -3.98 -2.32
CA ASN A 19 4.02 -3.87 -3.38
C ASN A 19 4.00 -5.05 -4.35
N MET A 20 3.73 -6.27 -3.86
CA MET A 20 3.55 -7.44 -4.74
C MET A 20 2.33 -7.25 -5.65
N LYS A 21 1.22 -6.72 -5.11
CA LYS A 21 0.00 -6.48 -5.88
C LYS A 21 0.16 -5.39 -6.93
N LEU A 22 0.73 -4.24 -6.56
CA LEU A 22 1.01 -3.13 -7.48
C LEU A 22 1.91 -3.55 -8.65
N ARG A 23 2.83 -4.51 -8.43
CA ARG A 23 3.70 -5.02 -9.49
C ARG A 23 3.03 -6.04 -10.41
N ASP A 24 2.27 -6.98 -9.84
CA ASP A 24 1.85 -8.19 -10.56
C ASP A 24 0.48 -8.07 -11.25
N PHE A 25 -0.35 -7.08 -10.93
CA PHE A 25 -1.78 -7.05 -11.31
C PHE A 25 -2.21 -5.92 -12.26
N ASP A 26 -1.29 -5.22 -12.93
CA ASP A 26 -1.62 -4.09 -13.83
C ASP A 26 -2.51 -3.01 -13.16
N ASP A 27 -2.49 -2.92 -11.83
CA ASP A 27 -3.04 -1.77 -11.13
C ASP A 27 -2.13 -0.58 -11.50
N HIS A 28 -2.59 0.21 -12.48
CA HIS A 28 -1.82 1.29 -13.14
C HIS A 28 -1.17 2.25 -12.14
N ASP A 29 -1.78 2.39 -10.96
CA ASP A 29 -1.37 3.20 -9.84
C ASP A 29 -2.05 2.74 -8.54
N LEU A 30 -1.64 3.37 -7.44
CA LEU A 30 -2.23 3.16 -6.12
C LEU A 30 -3.75 3.44 -6.07
N ASP A 31 -4.26 4.39 -6.85
CA ASP A 31 -5.69 4.73 -6.87
C ASP A 31 -6.53 3.57 -7.42
N SER A 32 -6.08 3.00 -8.55
CA SER A 32 -6.68 1.84 -9.19
C SER A 32 -6.67 0.63 -8.26
N PHE A 33 -5.53 0.38 -7.59
CA PHE A 33 -5.42 -0.66 -6.57
C PHE A 33 -6.44 -0.45 -5.44
N CYS A 34 -6.52 0.76 -4.87
CA CYS A 34 -7.45 1.07 -3.80
C CYS A 34 -8.91 0.89 -4.23
N ALA A 35 -9.26 1.26 -5.46
CA ALA A 35 -10.60 1.05 -6.01
C ALA A 35 -10.92 -0.44 -6.20
N THR A 36 -10.00 -1.23 -6.77
CA THR A 36 -10.17 -2.67 -7.02
C THR A 36 -10.37 -3.47 -5.74
N TYR A 37 -9.63 -3.13 -4.69
CA TYR A 37 -9.65 -3.86 -3.42
C TYR A 37 -10.50 -3.19 -2.32
N GLU A 38 -11.25 -2.13 -2.67
CA GLU A 38 -12.10 -1.36 -1.77
C GLU A 38 -11.35 -0.86 -0.51
N ILE A 39 -10.13 -0.37 -0.70
CA ILE A 39 -9.26 0.14 0.35
C ILE A 39 -9.36 1.66 0.43
N ASN A 40 -9.46 2.21 1.65
CA ASN A 40 -9.27 3.63 1.86
C ASN A 40 -7.78 4.00 1.69
N ARG A 41 -7.46 4.77 0.64
CA ARG A 41 -6.09 5.17 0.31
C ARG A 41 -5.40 5.92 1.45
N GLU A 42 -6.07 6.90 2.05
CA GLU A 42 -5.51 7.70 3.14
C GLU A 42 -5.15 6.84 4.36
N GLU A 43 -5.98 5.85 4.69
CA GLU A 43 -5.71 4.92 5.79
C GLU A 43 -4.49 4.03 5.49
N LEU A 44 -4.39 3.51 4.27
CA LEU A 44 -3.24 2.71 3.83
C LEU A 44 -1.93 3.53 3.88
N GLU A 45 -1.94 4.72 3.27
CA GLU A 45 -0.78 5.61 3.24
C GLU A 45 -0.38 6.02 4.66
N LYS A 46 -1.34 6.42 5.50
CA LYS A 46 -1.07 6.78 6.89
C LYS A 46 -0.43 5.62 7.66
N LYS A 47 -0.98 4.41 7.55
CA LYS A 47 -0.46 3.24 8.26
C LYS A 47 0.96 2.90 7.85
N LEU A 48 1.26 2.92 6.56
CA LEU A 48 2.60 2.63 6.05
C LEU A 48 3.57 3.78 6.37
N LYS A 49 3.11 5.02 6.35
CA LYS A 49 3.89 6.20 6.76
C LYS A 49 4.28 6.17 8.23
N ASP A 50 3.36 5.77 9.12
CA ASP A 50 3.65 5.60 10.56
C ASP A 50 4.75 4.54 10.80
N ALA A 51 4.98 3.64 9.84
CA ALA A 51 6.07 2.66 9.83
C ALA A 51 7.31 3.07 9.00
N GLY A 52 7.33 4.30 8.48
CA GLY A 52 8.46 4.87 7.71
C GLY A 52 8.43 4.57 6.21
N PHE A 53 7.28 4.20 5.64
CA PHE A 53 7.12 3.92 4.22
C PHE A 53 6.24 4.96 3.52
N GLU A 54 6.65 5.40 2.33
CA GLU A 54 5.88 6.31 1.49
C GLU A 54 5.72 5.75 0.08
N TYR A 55 4.58 6.05 -0.55
CA TYR A 55 4.29 5.64 -1.92
C TYR A 55 5.09 6.49 -2.91
N ASP A 56 5.84 5.82 -3.78
CA ASP A 56 6.59 6.41 -4.88
C ASP A 56 5.87 6.10 -6.21
N PRO A 57 5.20 7.11 -6.82
CA PRO A 57 4.47 6.92 -8.07
C PRO A 57 5.38 6.66 -9.27
N GLU A 58 6.67 7.03 -9.22
CA GLU A 58 7.59 6.78 -10.34
C GLU A 58 7.91 5.29 -10.49
N THR A 59 7.88 4.54 -9.38
CA THR A 59 8.14 3.09 -9.37
C THR A 59 6.93 2.24 -9.01
N ASN A 60 5.78 2.88 -8.78
CA ASN A 60 4.51 2.25 -8.37
C ASN A 60 4.67 1.35 -7.14
N GLN A 61 5.42 1.82 -6.12
CA GLN A 61 5.77 1.03 -4.93
C GLN A 61 5.89 1.90 -3.69
N PHE A 62 5.59 1.32 -2.52
CA PHE A 62 5.96 1.90 -1.23
C PHE A 62 7.43 1.61 -0.91
N LYS A 63 8.17 2.62 -0.48
CA LYS A 63 9.60 2.53 -0.14
C LYS A 63 9.88 3.13 1.22
N TYR A 64 10.95 2.66 1.86
CA TYR A 64 11.41 3.24 3.11
C TYR A 64 11.86 4.68 2.86
N ASN A 65 11.26 5.63 3.58
CA ASN A 65 11.66 7.02 3.56
C ASN A 65 12.41 7.34 4.85
N SER A 66 13.73 7.49 4.74
CA SER A 66 14.58 7.95 5.84
C SER A 66 14.61 9.48 5.87
N LEU A 67 13.50 10.11 6.26
CA LEU A 67 13.54 11.51 6.67
C LEU A 67 13.97 11.61 8.14
#